data_AF-A0A940F683-F1
#
_entry.id   AF-A0A940F683-F1
#
_cell.length_a   1.000
_cell.length_b   1.000
_cell.length_c   1.000
_cell.angle_alpha   90.00
_cell.angle_beta   90.00
_cell.angle_gamma   90.00
#
_symmetry.space_group_name_H-M   'P 1'
#
loop_
_entity.id
_entity.type
_entity.pdbx_description
1 polymer ?
#
loop_
_entity_poly.entity_id
_entity_poly.type
_entity_poly.pdbx_seq_one_letter_code
_entity_poly.pdbx_strand_id
1 'polypeptide(L)'
;MTLMPELQHQFRVRAQELRDAQHARRRRRRRHGLLTLAVTGTFVSASGAAAALGLWSPPLGGGDGPGPVAVIADPDATLRDQVGALRRPQTDADRSSAERYALRYPSDPGVEVLTNAVRRIGTTPSGEPVVIVPVRRGQEEELCMWVGTQGGRGAHTCVPDAAALDGRLVLGNGSQLDPVARDAMAKASRDIDAAKAAGRDPRPAEARFIEAQRSAKPSLEVVGLAPDAARTATVGGHAAAVDGNLFAVTIDERDAVSLRATFSR
;
A
#
# COMPACT_ATOMS: atom_id res chain seq x y z
N MET A 1 14.58 -43.08 -11.62
CA MET A 1 15.37 -41.85 -11.81
C MET A 1 15.61 -41.22 -10.45
N THR A 2 16.77 -41.51 -9.86
CA THR A 2 17.22 -40.98 -8.57
C THR A 2 17.79 -39.58 -8.79
N LEU A 3 17.11 -38.56 -8.26
CA LEU A 3 17.55 -37.16 -8.30
C LEU A 3 18.88 -37.00 -7.53
N MET A 4 19.83 -36.31 -8.17
CA MET A 4 21.24 -36.18 -7.80
C MET A 4 21.45 -35.70 -6.35
N PRO A 5 22.20 -36.44 -5.51
CA PRO A 5 22.57 -36.02 -4.15
C PRO A 5 23.39 -34.72 -4.09
N GLU A 6 24.08 -34.38 -5.17
CA GLU A 6 24.87 -33.15 -5.31
C GLU A 6 24.04 -31.87 -5.14
N LEU A 7 22.82 -31.86 -5.69
CA LEU A 7 21.92 -30.70 -5.60
C LEU A 7 21.39 -30.50 -4.18
N GLN A 8 21.09 -31.60 -3.47
CA GLN A 8 20.63 -31.52 -2.08
C GLN A 8 21.73 -30.99 -1.14
N HIS A 9 23.00 -31.27 -1.46
CA HIS A 9 24.11 -30.75 -0.69
C HIS A 9 24.28 -29.23 -0.88
N GLN A 10 24.21 -28.74 -2.12
CA GLN A 10 24.31 -27.30 -2.40
C GLN A 10 23.18 -26.47 -1.75
N PHE A 11 21.95 -26.99 -1.69
CA PHE A 11 20.86 -26.30 -1.01
C PHE A 11 21.06 -26.22 0.51
N ARG A 12 21.63 -27.26 1.15
CA ARG A 12 21.90 -27.25 2.58
C ARG A 12 23.00 -26.25 2.96
N VAL A 13 24.06 -26.17 2.15
CA VAL A 13 25.15 -25.22 2.37
C VAL A 13 24.65 -23.77 2.23
N ARG A 14 23.91 -23.44 1.16
CA ARG A 14 23.31 -22.09 1.01
C ARG A 14 22.30 -21.74 2.10
N ALA A 15 21.53 -22.71 2.59
CA ALA A 15 20.58 -22.48 3.67
C ALA A 15 21.28 -22.20 5.01
N GLN A 16 22.45 -22.80 5.26
CA GLN A 16 23.28 -22.50 6.43
C GLN A 16 23.93 -21.11 6.33
N GLU A 17 24.50 -20.74 5.17
CA GLU A 17 25.11 -19.42 4.96
C GLU A 17 24.11 -18.27 5.20
N LEU A 18 22.86 -18.44 4.76
CA LEU A 18 21.80 -17.43 4.98
C LEU A 18 21.42 -17.31 6.47
N ARG A 19 21.40 -18.41 7.22
CA ARG A 19 21.13 -18.38 8.67
C ARG A 19 22.27 -17.71 9.43
N ASP A 20 23.52 -18.00 9.07
CA ASP A 20 24.70 -17.40 9.72
C ASP A 20 24.81 -15.90 9.42
N ALA A 21 24.50 -15.47 8.20
CA ALA A 21 24.43 -14.05 7.83
C ALA A 21 23.34 -13.29 8.61
N GLN A 22 22.19 -13.91 8.87
CA GLN A 22 21.11 -13.31 9.67
C GLN A 22 21.50 -13.19 11.16
N HIS A 23 22.18 -14.19 11.73
CA HIS A 23 22.65 -14.14 13.12
C HIS A 23 23.76 -13.09 13.33
N ALA A 24 24.67 -12.91 12.37
CA ALA A 24 25.71 -11.88 12.42
C ALA A 24 25.14 -10.45 12.43
N ARG A 25 24.07 -10.18 11.65
CA ARG A 25 23.40 -8.87 11.62
C ARG A 25 22.72 -8.52 12.95
N ARG A 26 22.11 -9.49 13.63
CA ARG A 26 21.46 -9.28 14.94
C ARG A 26 22.47 -8.94 16.05
N ARG A 27 23.68 -9.53 16.03
CA ARG A 27 24.73 -9.22 17.01
C ARG A 27 25.31 -7.82 16.87
N ARG A 28 25.43 -7.27 15.64
CA ARG A 28 25.93 -5.91 15.43
C ARG A 28 24.95 -4.83 15.94
N ARG A 29 23.63 -5.03 15.79
CA ARG A 29 22.63 -4.07 16.27
C ARG A 29 22.59 -3.93 17.80
N ARG A 30 22.94 -4.97 18.55
CA ARG A 30 22.99 -4.91 20.03
C ARG A 30 24.22 -4.20 20.59
N ARG A 31 25.30 -4.02 19.80
CA ARG A 31 26.53 -3.37 20.27
C ARG A 31 26.55 -1.84 20.10
N HIS A 32 25.61 -1.27 19.34
CA HIS A 32 25.51 0.18 19.12
C HIS A 32 24.38 0.86 19.93
N GLY A 33 23.75 0.15 20.88
CA GLY A 33 22.59 0.64 21.63
C GLY A 33 22.87 1.23 23.02
N LEU A 34 24.13 1.39 23.43
CA LEU A 34 24.49 1.88 24.76
C LEU A 34 25.71 2.80 24.65
N LEU A 35 25.51 4.06 24.25
CA LEU A 35 26.42 5.19 24.50
C LEU A 35 25.83 6.48 23.91
N THR A 36 24.87 7.09 24.62
CA THR A 36 24.68 8.56 24.69
C THR A 36 23.54 8.86 25.66
N LEU A 37 23.90 9.14 26.91
CA LEU A 37 23.03 9.71 27.94
C LEU A 37 23.85 10.80 28.66
N ALA A 38 23.23 11.97 28.86
CA ALA A 38 23.74 13.23 29.42
C ALA A 38 24.60 14.06 28.42
N VAL A 39 24.35 15.35 28.18
CA VAL A 39 24.26 16.43 29.18
C VAL A 39 23.33 17.58 28.69
N THR A 40 22.62 18.13 29.68
CA THR A 40 21.78 19.34 29.74
C THR A 40 22.28 20.59 29.00
N GLY A 41 21.34 21.33 28.40
CA GLY A 41 21.55 22.73 28.00
C GLY A 41 20.27 23.35 27.44
N THR A 42 19.56 24.11 28.28
CA THR A 42 18.48 25.02 27.91
C THR A 42 18.87 25.94 26.75
N PHE A 43 18.29 25.72 25.57
CA PHE A 43 18.00 26.77 24.60
C PHE A 43 16.59 26.57 24.08
N VAL A 44 15.72 27.49 24.50
CA VAL A 44 14.50 27.82 23.76
C VAL A 44 14.96 28.37 22.42
N SER A 45 14.85 27.55 21.39
CA SER A 45 14.87 28.00 20.00
C SER A 45 14.06 27.00 19.19
N ALA A 46 12.81 27.41 18.93
CA ALA A 46 12.10 27.04 17.72
C ALA A 46 13.05 27.19 16.51
N SER A 47 12.88 26.36 15.48
CA SER A 47 13.69 26.30 14.24
C SER A 47 14.88 25.34 14.31
N GLY A 48 14.64 24.05 14.04
CA GLY A 48 15.72 23.05 14.02
C GLY A 48 15.35 21.71 13.40
N ALA A 49 14.49 21.68 12.39
CA ALA A 49 14.20 20.47 11.61
C ALA A 49 14.15 20.76 10.09
N ALA A 50 14.99 21.69 9.62
CA ALA A 50 15.11 22.04 8.20
C ALA A 50 16.52 21.76 7.65
N ALA A 51 17.19 20.71 8.13
CA ALA A 51 18.52 20.33 7.64
C ALA A 51 18.52 18.90 7.10
N ALA A 52 18.66 18.81 5.78
CA ALA A 52 18.99 17.62 4.98
C ALA A 52 17.91 16.58 4.66
N LEU A 53 16.63 16.99 4.54
CA LEU A 53 15.76 16.27 3.60
C LEU A 53 16.17 16.70 2.19
N GLY A 54 17.11 15.97 1.59
CA GLY A 54 17.54 16.20 0.20
C GLY A 54 16.33 16.38 -0.72
N LEU A 55 16.46 17.27 -1.72
CA LEU A 55 15.40 17.65 -2.64
C LEU A 55 14.79 16.39 -3.26
N TRP A 56 13.62 15.98 -2.77
CA TRP A 56 12.96 14.78 -3.24
C TRP A 56 12.25 15.10 -4.55
N SER A 57 12.87 14.72 -5.67
CA SER A 57 12.36 14.94 -7.02
C SER A 57 12.21 13.60 -7.75
N PRO A 58 11.22 12.77 -7.37
CA PRO A 58 10.95 11.52 -8.06
C PRO A 58 10.39 11.78 -9.48
N PRO A 59 10.56 10.85 -10.42
CA PRO A 59 9.88 10.94 -11.72
C PRO A 59 8.36 10.93 -11.49
N LEU A 60 7.66 11.84 -12.17
CA LEU A 60 6.21 11.96 -12.11
C LEU A 60 5.58 11.53 -13.43
N GLY A 61 4.35 11.01 -13.37
CA GLY A 61 3.64 10.50 -14.54
C GLY A 61 4.22 9.19 -15.11
N GLY A 62 3.70 8.75 -16.26
CA GLY A 62 4.09 7.49 -16.89
C GLY A 62 3.97 7.43 -18.42
N GLY A 63 3.74 8.56 -19.10
CA GLY A 63 3.54 8.62 -20.56
C GLY A 63 4.49 9.59 -21.27
N ASP A 64 4.51 9.54 -22.61
CA ASP A 64 5.44 10.28 -23.48
C ASP A 64 5.04 11.76 -23.72
N GLY A 65 4.21 12.35 -22.85
CA GLY A 65 3.66 13.70 -22.99
C GLY A 65 4.13 14.68 -21.92
N PRO A 66 3.63 15.94 -21.94
CA PRO A 66 3.82 16.89 -20.85
C PRO A 66 3.26 16.29 -19.56
N GLY A 67 4.16 15.88 -18.66
CA GLY A 67 3.79 15.28 -17.40
C GLY A 67 3.39 16.32 -16.35
N PRO A 68 2.88 15.86 -15.20
CA PRO A 68 2.72 16.72 -14.04
C PRO A 68 4.07 17.31 -13.60
N VAL A 69 4.01 18.42 -12.86
CA VAL A 69 5.21 19.09 -12.33
C VAL A 69 5.30 18.90 -10.82
N ALA A 70 6.52 18.75 -10.31
CA ALA A 70 6.76 18.67 -8.88
C ALA A 70 6.75 20.08 -8.28
N VAL A 71 5.94 20.29 -7.26
CA VAL A 71 5.89 21.54 -6.50
C VAL A 71 6.22 21.25 -5.04
N ILE A 72 7.14 22.03 -4.50
CA ILE A 72 7.53 22.01 -3.09
C ILE A 72 6.67 23.02 -2.36
N ALA A 73 5.45 22.63 -2.03
CA ALA A 73 4.52 23.42 -1.24
C ALA A 73 3.77 22.53 -0.25
N ASP A 74 3.25 23.15 0.80
CA ASP A 74 2.29 22.52 1.70
C ASP A 74 0.90 22.55 1.06
N PRO A 75 0.04 21.55 1.33
CA PRO A 75 -1.34 21.57 0.90
C PRO A 75 -2.12 22.66 1.65
N ASP A 76 -3.26 23.04 1.09
CA ASP A 76 -4.18 24.01 1.67
C ASP A 76 -4.55 23.64 3.11
N ALA A 77 -4.71 24.66 3.96
CA ALA A 77 -4.93 24.48 5.38
C ALA A 77 -6.15 23.59 5.67
N THR A 78 -7.22 23.73 4.91
CA THR A 78 -8.43 22.89 5.01
C THR A 78 -8.09 21.41 4.86
N LEU A 79 -7.46 21.04 3.73
CA LEU A 79 -7.08 19.66 3.44
C LEU A 79 -6.11 19.11 4.50
N ARG A 80 -5.13 19.94 4.90
CA ARG A 80 -4.15 19.58 5.94
C ARG A 80 -4.80 19.32 7.29
N ASP A 81 -5.75 20.16 7.71
CA ASP A 81 -6.34 20.09 9.04
C ASP A 81 -7.26 18.87 9.20
N GLN A 82 -7.89 18.43 8.12
CA GLN A 82 -8.81 17.31 8.14
C GLN A 82 -8.16 15.95 7.87
N VAL A 83 -7.07 15.91 7.09
CA VAL A 83 -6.32 14.67 6.83
C VAL A 83 -5.13 14.59 7.77
N GLY A 84 -5.27 13.86 8.88
CA GLY A 84 -4.26 13.81 9.93
C GLY A 84 -2.86 13.38 9.46
N ALA A 85 -2.78 12.55 8.42
CA ALA A 85 -1.52 12.16 7.81
C ALA A 85 -0.75 13.32 7.16
N LEU A 86 -1.43 14.37 6.70
CA LEU A 86 -0.78 15.54 6.08
C LEU A 86 -0.18 16.50 7.12
N ARG A 87 -0.60 16.42 8.39
CA ARG A 87 -0.08 17.27 9.47
C ARG A 87 1.29 16.82 9.98
N ARG A 88 1.65 15.55 9.78
CA ARG A 88 2.97 15.04 10.20
C ARG A 88 4.06 15.42 9.19
N PRO A 89 5.31 15.65 9.65
CA PRO A 89 6.46 15.78 8.76
C PRO A 89 6.62 14.56 7.85
N GLN A 90 7.14 14.79 6.64
CA GLN A 90 7.53 13.72 5.73
C GLN A 90 8.73 12.96 6.30
N THR A 91 8.72 11.64 6.16
CA THR A 91 9.79 10.74 6.63
C THR A 91 10.38 9.96 5.45
N ASP A 92 11.49 9.24 5.68
CA ASP A 92 12.07 8.35 4.65
C ASP A 92 11.10 7.26 4.17
N ALA A 93 10.16 6.85 5.03
CA ALA A 93 9.12 5.89 4.67
C ALA A 93 8.16 6.43 3.60
N ASP A 94 8.01 7.76 3.50
CA ASP A 94 7.16 8.43 2.50
C ASP A 94 7.89 8.65 1.17
N ARG A 95 9.15 8.19 1.06
CA ARG A 95 10.01 8.37 -0.12
C ARG A 95 10.46 7.04 -0.72
N SER A 96 9.81 5.95 -0.30
CA SER A 96 10.17 4.59 -0.67
C SER A 96 9.75 4.27 -2.12
N SER A 97 9.99 3.04 -2.57
CA SER A 97 9.61 2.60 -3.91
C SER A 97 8.10 2.67 -4.14
N ALA A 98 7.28 2.45 -3.10
CA ALA A 98 5.84 2.50 -3.20
C ALA A 98 5.34 3.91 -3.54
N GLU A 99 5.81 4.93 -2.83
CA GLU A 99 5.41 6.32 -3.03
C GLU A 99 5.91 6.85 -4.37
N ARG A 100 7.15 6.51 -4.75
CA ARG A 100 7.66 6.81 -6.11
C ARG A 100 6.81 6.18 -7.21
N TYR A 101 6.22 5.02 -6.93
CA TYR A 101 5.33 4.37 -7.88
C TYR A 101 3.96 5.06 -7.93
N ALA A 102 3.39 5.43 -6.77
CA ALA A 102 2.15 6.19 -6.65
C ALA A 102 2.19 7.51 -7.46
N LEU A 103 3.36 8.14 -7.56
CA LEU A 103 3.57 9.38 -8.30
C LEU A 103 3.51 9.25 -9.84
N ARG A 104 3.38 8.04 -10.37
CA ARG A 104 3.18 7.81 -11.81
C ARG A 104 1.73 8.02 -12.25
N TYR A 105 0.79 8.05 -11.32
CA TYR A 105 -0.65 8.02 -11.62
C TYR A 105 -1.28 9.39 -11.82
N PRO A 106 -0.97 10.43 -11.02
CA PRO A 106 -1.19 11.79 -11.48
C PRO A 106 -0.38 11.95 -12.76
N SER A 107 -1.05 11.95 -13.90
CA SER A 107 -0.42 11.86 -15.21
C SER A 107 -0.93 12.91 -16.18
N ASP A 108 -1.98 13.64 -15.79
CA ASP A 108 -2.55 14.69 -16.60
C ASP A 108 -1.60 15.89 -16.71
N PRO A 109 -1.52 16.50 -17.91
CA PRO A 109 -0.83 17.77 -18.09
C PRO A 109 -1.43 18.87 -17.20
N GLY A 110 -0.57 19.77 -16.70
CA GLY A 110 -1.00 20.91 -15.89
C GLY A 110 -1.37 20.57 -14.44
N VAL A 111 -1.17 19.32 -14.02
CA VAL A 111 -1.26 18.92 -12.61
C VAL A 111 0.06 19.21 -11.91
N GLU A 112 -0.05 19.83 -10.74
CA GLU A 112 1.07 20.06 -9.85
C GLU A 112 1.02 19.06 -8.68
N VAL A 113 2.10 18.32 -8.47
CA VAL A 113 2.20 17.36 -7.37
C VAL A 113 2.91 18.02 -6.19
N LEU A 114 2.24 18.08 -5.04
CA LEU A 114 2.78 18.64 -3.80
C LEU A 114 3.71 17.61 -3.13
N THR A 115 4.97 17.53 -3.58
CA THR A 115 5.87 16.43 -3.22
C THR A 115 6.21 16.39 -1.73
N ASN A 116 6.29 17.52 -1.04
CA ASN A 116 6.50 17.54 0.41
C ASN A 116 5.30 17.03 1.21
N ALA A 117 4.14 16.90 0.57
CA ALA A 117 2.87 16.49 1.17
C ALA A 117 2.52 15.02 0.88
N VAL A 118 3.30 14.30 0.08
CA VAL A 118 3.07 12.86 -0.16
C VAL A 118 3.28 12.08 1.12
N ARG A 119 2.31 11.22 1.46
CA ARG A 119 2.32 10.45 2.72
C ARG A 119 1.92 9.00 2.47
N ARG A 120 2.66 8.09 3.06
CA ARG A 120 2.18 6.73 3.32
C ARG A 120 1.27 6.77 4.54
N ILE A 121 0.04 6.28 4.40
CA ILE A 121 -0.95 6.30 5.49
C ILE A 121 -1.12 4.94 6.16
N GLY A 122 -0.59 3.87 5.56
CA GLY A 122 -0.59 2.55 6.18
C GLY A 122 -0.36 1.42 5.20
N THR A 123 -0.93 0.27 5.53
CA THR A 123 -1.07 -0.88 4.64
C THR A 123 -2.47 -1.44 4.72
N THR A 124 -2.97 -1.98 3.62
CA THR A 124 -4.20 -2.77 3.62
C THR A 124 -4.04 -4.03 4.49
N PRO A 125 -5.13 -4.65 4.95
CA PRO A 125 -5.11 -6.01 5.51
C PRO A 125 -4.31 -7.02 4.66
N SER A 126 -4.36 -6.89 3.34
CA SER A 126 -3.60 -7.69 2.38
C SER A 126 -2.09 -7.35 2.34
N GLY A 127 -1.65 -6.35 3.10
CA GLY A 127 -0.26 -5.91 3.23
C GLY A 127 0.19 -4.90 2.17
N GLU A 128 -0.72 -4.36 1.39
CA GLU A 128 -0.40 -3.44 0.30
C GLU A 128 -0.24 -2.01 0.80
N PRO A 129 0.75 -1.24 0.33
CA PRO A 129 0.95 0.14 0.77
C PRO A 129 -0.22 1.03 0.32
N VAL A 130 -0.66 1.92 1.20
CA VAL A 130 -1.63 2.97 0.89
C VAL A 130 -0.93 4.32 0.98
N VAL A 131 -0.97 5.07 -0.12
CA VAL A 131 -0.28 6.35 -0.28
C VAL A 131 -1.29 7.41 -0.68
N ILE A 132 -1.20 8.60 -0.08
CA ILE A 132 -1.91 9.79 -0.51
C ILE A 132 -0.95 10.76 -1.17
N VAL A 133 -1.42 11.36 -2.26
CA VAL A 133 -0.69 12.30 -3.11
C VAL A 133 -1.58 13.52 -3.31
N PRO A 134 -1.35 14.59 -2.53
CA PRO A 134 -2.01 15.87 -2.78
C PRO A 134 -1.53 16.45 -4.10
N VAL A 135 -2.47 16.93 -4.91
CA VAL A 135 -2.20 17.55 -6.20
C VAL A 135 -3.01 18.83 -6.35
N ARG A 136 -2.57 19.70 -7.25
CA ARG A 136 -3.27 20.94 -7.58
C ARG A 136 -3.51 21.03 -9.08
N ARG A 137 -4.73 21.41 -9.46
CA ARG A 137 -5.14 21.65 -10.85
C ARG A 137 -5.70 23.06 -10.95
N GLY A 138 -4.89 23.99 -11.46
CA GLY A 138 -5.24 25.41 -11.47
C GLY A 138 -5.32 25.97 -10.04
N GLN A 139 -6.53 26.30 -9.57
CA GLN A 139 -6.77 26.82 -8.22
C GLN A 139 -7.39 25.78 -7.28
N GLU A 140 -7.65 24.56 -7.76
CA GLU A 140 -8.32 23.51 -6.98
C GLU A 140 -7.27 22.49 -6.50
N GLU A 141 -7.34 22.14 -5.21
CA GLU A 141 -6.59 21.01 -4.67
C GLU A 141 -7.42 19.72 -4.68
N GLU A 142 -6.77 18.64 -5.08
CA GLU A 142 -7.33 17.29 -5.08
C GLU A 142 -6.45 16.38 -4.22
N LEU A 143 -7.07 15.35 -3.63
CA LEU A 143 -6.36 14.30 -2.95
C LEU A 143 -6.45 13.00 -3.74
N CYS A 144 -5.32 12.60 -4.32
CA CYS A 144 -5.19 11.29 -4.93
C CYS A 144 -4.81 10.26 -3.87
N MET A 145 -5.47 9.11 -3.90
CA MET A 145 -5.08 7.92 -3.13
C MET A 145 -4.63 6.84 -4.08
N TRP A 146 -3.61 6.10 -3.67
CA TRP A 146 -3.08 4.95 -4.38
C TRP A 146 -2.96 3.77 -3.41
N VAL A 147 -3.47 2.63 -3.83
CA VAL A 147 -3.30 1.34 -3.15
C VAL A 147 -2.46 0.46 -4.04
N GLY A 148 -1.29 0.06 -3.55
CA GLY A 148 -0.38 -0.80 -4.30
C GLY A 148 -0.91 -2.23 -4.46
N THR A 149 -0.32 -2.95 -5.40
CA THR A 149 -0.45 -4.41 -5.48
C THR A 149 0.92 -5.06 -5.63
N GLN A 150 0.99 -6.37 -5.35
CA GLN A 150 2.21 -7.12 -5.62
C GLN A 150 2.51 -7.11 -7.12
N GLY A 151 3.69 -6.60 -7.49
CA GLY A 151 4.08 -6.40 -8.89
C GLY A 151 4.09 -4.94 -9.35
N GLY A 152 3.82 -4.00 -8.43
CA GLY A 152 3.87 -2.58 -8.73
C GLY A 152 2.76 -2.16 -9.68
N ARG A 153 1.60 -2.81 -9.69
CA ARG A 153 0.37 -2.17 -10.18
C ARG A 153 -0.35 -1.56 -8.97
N GLY A 154 -1.44 -0.86 -9.20
CA GLY A 154 -2.25 -0.35 -8.10
C GLY A 154 -3.52 0.32 -8.58
N ALA A 155 -4.51 0.35 -7.69
CA ALA A 155 -5.70 1.15 -7.87
C ALA A 155 -5.38 2.58 -7.42
N HIS A 156 -5.92 3.57 -8.13
CA HIS A 156 -5.84 4.97 -7.71
C HIS A 156 -7.15 5.67 -8.01
N THR A 157 -7.40 6.72 -7.25
CA THR A 157 -8.53 7.63 -7.45
C THR A 157 -8.10 9.00 -6.95
N CYS A 158 -8.57 10.05 -7.61
CA CYS A 158 -8.39 11.42 -7.18
C CYS A 158 -9.77 12.02 -6.94
N VAL A 159 -9.92 12.74 -5.84
CA VAL A 159 -11.15 13.44 -5.53
C VAL A 159 -10.80 14.88 -5.13
N PRO A 160 -11.67 15.86 -5.45
CA PRO A 160 -11.53 17.20 -4.90
C PRO A 160 -11.48 17.17 -3.38
N ASP A 161 -10.77 18.12 -2.77
CA ASP A 161 -10.65 18.26 -1.32
C ASP A 161 -12.01 18.07 -0.62
N ALA A 162 -13.04 18.82 -0.99
CA ALA A 162 -14.39 18.76 -0.40
C ALA A 162 -14.97 17.34 -0.39
N ALA A 163 -14.74 16.56 -1.45
CA ALA A 163 -15.23 15.18 -1.54
C ALA A 163 -14.40 14.19 -0.69
N ALA A 164 -13.09 14.41 -0.55
CA ALA A 164 -12.26 13.61 0.36
C ALA A 164 -12.75 13.73 1.80
N LEU A 165 -13.19 14.93 2.17
CA LEU A 165 -13.57 15.33 3.52
C LEU A 165 -14.93 14.79 3.96
N ASP A 166 -15.82 14.52 2.99
CA ASP A 166 -17.12 13.88 3.22
C ASP A 166 -17.02 12.34 3.37
N GLY A 167 -15.82 11.78 3.46
CA GLY A 167 -15.60 10.33 3.55
C GLY A 167 -15.84 9.59 2.23
N ARG A 168 -15.78 10.32 1.10
CA ARG A 168 -16.03 9.76 -0.25
C ARG A 168 -14.76 9.30 -0.95
N LEU A 169 -13.59 9.49 -0.35
CA LEU A 169 -12.35 8.90 -0.85
C LEU A 169 -12.33 7.41 -0.50
N VAL A 170 -12.91 6.62 -1.40
CA VAL A 170 -13.05 5.17 -1.29
C VAL A 170 -12.43 4.54 -2.54
N LEU A 171 -11.46 3.65 -2.34
CA LEU A 171 -10.90 2.81 -3.38
C LEU A 171 -11.36 1.38 -3.18
N GLY A 172 -12.04 0.83 -4.18
CA GLY A 172 -12.06 -0.61 -4.36
C GLY A 172 -10.72 -1.05 -4.94
N ASN A 173 -9.89 -1.72 -4.14
CA ASN A 173 -8.82 -2.52 -4.71
C ASN A 173 -9.47 -3.78 -5.28
N GLY A 174 -9.28 -4.03 -6.58
CA GLY A 174 -10.09 -4.95 -7.39
C GLY A 174 -10.34 -6.31 -6.74
N SER A 175 -11.39 -6.99 -7.19
CA SER A 175 -11.88 -8.28 -6.66
C SER A 175 -10.72 -9.20 -6.25
N GLN A 176 -10.46 -9.30 -4.94
CA GLN A 176 -9.51 -10.25 -4.41
C GLN A 176 -10.24 -11.58 -4.23
N LEU A 177 -9.61 -12.65 -4.70
CA LEU A 177 -10.02 -13.98 -4.29
C LEU A 177 -9.62 -14.16 -2.83
N ASP A 178 -10.56 -14.62 -2.00
CA ASP A 178 -10.30 -15.07 -0.63
C ASP A 178 -9.05 -15.99 -0.60
N PRO A 179 -8.16 -15.87 0.41
CA PRO A 179 -6.93 -16.66 0.47
C PRO A 179 -7.14 -18.17 0.32
N VAL A 180 -8.23 -18.73 0.87
CA VAL A 180 -8.55 -20.16 0.75
C VAL A 180 -8.88 -20.53 -0.69
N ALA A 181 -9.69 -19.71 -1.37
CA ALA A 181 -10.02 -19.91 -2.77
C ALA A 181 -8.77 -19.78 -3.67
N ARG A 182 -7.92 -18.79 -3.38
CA ARG A 182 -6.63 -18.57 -4.06
C ARG A 182 -5.71 -19.76 -3.93
N ASP A 183 -5.55 -20.30 -2.72
CA ASP A 183 -4.70 -21.48 -2.46
C ASP A 183 -5.27 -22.74 -3.12
N ALA A 184 -6.60 -22.91 -3.10
CA ALA A 184 -7.28 -24.02 -3.77
C ALA A 184 -7.06 -23.98 -5.29
N MET A 185 -7.23 -22.81 -5.91
CA MET A 185 -6.98 -22.61 -7.35
C MET A 185 -5.51 -22.81 -7.70
N ALA A 186 -4.58 -22.27 -6.90
CA ALA A 186 -3.14 -22.46 -7.11
C ALA A 186 -2.74 -23.93 -7.00
N LYS A 187 -3.32 -24.66 -6.03
CA LYS A 187 -3.12 -26.11 -5.91
C LYS A 187 -3.68 -26.87 -7.10
N ALA A 188 -4.91 -26.56 -7.52
CA ALA A 188 -5.54 -27.23 -8.67
C ALA A 188 -4.75 -26.97 -9.96
N SER A 189 -4.22 -25.76 -10.17
CA SER A 189 -3.32 -25.44 -11.29
C SER A 189 -2.06 -26.33 -11.28
N ARG A 190 -1.39 -26.47 -10.13
CA ARG A 190 -0.22 -27.36 -10.00
C ARG A 190 -0.58 -28.83 -10.27
N ASP A 191 -1.75 -29.27 -9.81
CA ASP A 191 -2.24 -30.64 -10.06
C ASP A 191 -2.50 -30.88 -11.57
N ILE A 192 -3.02 -29.88 -12.31
CA ILE A 192 -3.22 -29.92 -13.76
C ILE A 192 -1.88 -30.07 -14.48
N ASP A 193 -0.91 -29.22 -14.13
CA ASP A 193 0.43 -29.24 -14.74
C ASP A 193 1.13 -30.58 -14.49
N ALA A 194 1.03 -31.09 -13.25
CA ALA A 194 1.59 -32.39 -12.88
C ALA A 194 0.88 -33.58 -13.56
N ALA A 195 -0.43 -33.48 -13.84
CA ALA A 195 -1.14 -34.50 -14.60
C ALA A 195 -0.67 -34.53 -16.06
N LYS A 196 -0.60 -33.35 -16.70
CA LYS A 196 -0.11 -33.19 -18.09
C LYS A 196 1.32 -33.70 -18.25
N ALA A 197 2.21 -33.30 -17.35
CA ALA A 197 3.62 -33.74 -17.37
C ALA A 197 3.78 -35.27 -17.21
N ALA A 198 2.84 -35.93 -16.52
CA ALA A 198 2.85 -37.37 -16.31
C ALA A 198 2.07 -38.17 -17.38
N GLY A 199 1.54 -37.51 -18.41
CA GLY A 199 0.66 -38.17 -19.39
C GLY A 199 -0.65 -38.70 -18.80
N ARG A 200 -1.08 -38.15 -17.65
CA ARG A 200 -2.35 -38.50 -16.99
C ARG A 200 -3.46 -37.55 -17.44
N ASP A 201 -4.70 -38.01 -17.34
CA ASP A 201 -5.89 -37.20 -17.63
C ASP A 201 -5.99 -35.99 -16.66
N PRO A 202 -5.95 -34.74 -17.15
CA PRO A 202 -6.03 -33.55 -16.31
C PRO A 202 -7.46 -33.19 -15.88
N ARG A 203 -8.50 -33.78 -16.49
CA ARG A 203 -9.91 -33.39 -16.27
C ARG A 203 -10.34 -33.39 -14.78
N PRO A 204 -9.92 -34.34 -13.93
CA PRO A 204 -10.25 -34.28 -12.50
C PRO A 204 -9.62 -33.09 -11.75
N ALA A 205 -8.45 -32.61 -12.18
CA ALA A 205 -7.82 -31.42 -11.61
C ALA A 205 -8.47 -30.14 -12.16
N GLU A 206 -8.84 -30.13 -13.45
CA GLU A 206 -9.61 -29.05 -14.07
C GLU A 206 -10.99 -28.87 -13.41
N ALA A 207 -11.70 -29.97 -13.12
CA ALA A 207 -12.99 -29.92 -12.42
C ALA A 207 -12.86 -29.25 -11.03
N ARG A 208 -11.81 -29.59 -10.26
CA ARG A 208 -11.53 -28.96 -8.96
C ARG A 208 -11.15 -27.50 -9.10
N PHE A 209 -10.44 -27.11 -10.16
CA PHE A 209 -10.14 -25.71 -10.45
C PHE A 209 -11.43 -24.91 -10.74
N ILE A 210 -12.31 -25.45 -11.59
CA ILE A 210 -13.61 -24.83 -11.92
C ILE A 210 -14.49 -24.72 -10.68
N GLU A 211 -14.55 -25.76 -9.84
CA GLU A 211 -15.31 -25.74 -8.59
C GLU A 211 -14.76 -24.70 -7.62
N ALA A 212 -13.44 -24.64 -7.43
CA ALA A 212 -12.79 -23.62 -6.60
C ALA A 212 -13.10 -22.20 -7.11
N GLN A 213 -13.06 -21.99 -8.42
CA GLN A 213 -13.40 -20.72 -9.05
C GLN A 213 -14.88 -20.35 -8.88
N ARG A 214 -15.80 -21.31 -8.94
CA ARG A 214 -17.24 -21.09 -8.71
C ARG A 214 -17.56 -20.83 -7.23
N SER A 215 -16.85 -21.48 -6.32
CA SER A 215 -17.00 -21.27 -4.88
C SER A 215 -16.34 -19.99 -4.38
N ALA A 216 -15.40 -19.45 -5.16
CA ALA A 216 -14.76 -18.19 -4.83
C ALA A 216 -15.80 -17.08 -4.90
N LYS A 217 -16.09 -16.47 -3.76
CA LYS A 217 -16.81 -15.21 -3.71
C LYS A 217 -15.80 -14.11 -4.00
N PRO A 218 -15.94 -13.37 -5.11
CA PRO A 218 -15.10 -12.20 -5.30
C PRO A 218 -15.42 -11.23 -4.17
N SER A 219 -14.39 -10.84 -3.43
CA SER A 219 -14.52 -9.81 -2.41
C SER A 219 -13.82 -8.54 -2.87
N LEU A 220 -14.45 -7.41 -2.62
CA LEU A 220 -13.87 -6.10 -2.87
C LEU A 220 -13.24 -5.62 -1.57
N GLU A 221 -11.94 -5.35 -1.60
CA GLU A 221 -11.27 -4.67 -0.50
C GLU A 221 -11.43 -3.17 -0.71
N VAL A 222 -12.20 -2.56 0.18
CA VAL A 222 -12.56 -1.15 0.15
C VAL A 222 -11.73 -0.42 1.18
N VAL A 223 -10.92 0.52 0.71
CA VAL A 223 -9.97 1.28 1.51
C VAL A 223 -10.27 2.76 1.38
N GLY A 224 -10.23 3.50 2.48
CA GLY A 224 -10.45 4.94 2.44
C GLY A 224 -9.85 5.71 3.60
N LEU A 225 -10.03 7.03 3.56
CA LEU A 225 -9.58 7.93 4.63
C LEU A 225 -10.63 8.06 5.72
N ALA A 226 -10.22 7.81 6.95
CA ALA A 226 -11.00 8.07 8.14
C ALA A 226 -10.70 9.51 8.65
N PRO A 227 -11.74 10.28 9.02
CA PRO A 227 -11.56 11.57 9.65
C PRO A 227 -10.84 11.41 10.99
N ASP A 228 -10.20 12.49 11.41
CA ASP A 228 -9.46 12.52 12.65
C ASP A 228 -10.36 12.19 13.85
N ALA A 229 -9.90 11.27 14.71
CA ALA A 229 -10.63 10.69 15.84
C ALA A 229 -11.76 9.69 15.52
N ALA A 230 -11.93 9.25 14.27
CA ALA A 230 -12.81 8.10 14.00
C ALA A 230 -12.29 6.84 14.71
N ARG A 231 -13.16 6.18 15.47
CA ARG A 231 -12.83 4.91 16.14
C ARG A 231 -13.44 3.71 15.43
N THR A 232 -14.58 3.93 14.79
CA THR A 232 -15.25 2.92 13.99
C THR A 232 -15.72 3.52 12.69
N ALA A 233 -15.76 2.68 11.66
CA ALA A 233 -16.30 3.03 10.37
C ALA A 233 -17.22 1.91 9.89
N THR A 234 -18.26 2.26 9.16
CA THR A 234 -19.09 1.30 8.42
C THR A 234 -19.16 1.70 6.96
N VAL A 235 -19.12 0.73 6.05
CA VAL A 235 -19.23 0.96 4.60
C VAL A 235 -20.26 0.00 4.04
N GLY A 236 -21.34 0.53 3.47
CA GLY A 236 -22.43 -0.31 2.99
C GLY A 236 -23.05 -1.20 4.08
N GLY A 237 -22.97 -0.80 5.35
CA GLY A 237 -23.43 -1.60 6.49
C GLY A 237 -22.42 -2.60 7.05
N HIS A 238 -21.24 -2.75 6.43
CA HIS A 238 -20.17 -3.60 6.92
C HIS A 238 -19.24 -2.83 7.86
N ALA A 239 -18.89 -3.42 9.00
CA ALA A 239 -17.90 -2.83 9.91
C ALA A 239 -16.52 -2.82 9.24
N ALA A 240 -15.90 -1.64 9.23
CA ALA A 240 -14.55 -1.43 8.73
C ALA A 240 -13.55 -1.37 9.88
N ALA A 241 -12.39 -1.98 9.68
CA ALA A 241 -11.25 -1.78 10.56
C ALA A 241 -10.72 -0.36 10.36
N VAL A 242 -10.50 0.37 11.45
CA VAL A 242 -9.91 1.71 11.43
C VAL A 242 -8.54 1.65 12.08
N ASP A 243 -7.51 2.14 11.37
CA ASP A 243 -6.15 2.28 11.87
C ASP A 243 -5.62 3.68 11.53
N GLY A 244 -5.59 4.55 12.53
CA GLY A 244 -5.24 5.97 12.34
C GLY A 244 -6.21 6.67 11.37
N ASN A 245 -5.67 7.15 10.26
CA ASN A 245 -6.44 7.83 9.20
C ASN A 245 -6.91 6.87 8.10
N LEU A 246 -6.69 5.57 8.23
CA LEU A 246 -7.10 4.56 7.26
C LEU A 246 -8.32 3.81 7.80
N PHE A 247 -9.30 3.55 6.95
CA PHE A 247 -10.22 2.44 7.18
C PHE A 247 -10.15 1.45 6.03
N ALA A 248 -10.38 0.18 6.35
CA ALA A 248 -10.43 -0.89 5.38
C ALA A 248 -11.58 -1.85 5.72
N VAL A 249 -12.27 -2.33 4.68
CA VAL A 249 -13.34 -3.33 4.81
C VAL A 249 -13.37 -4.21 3.58
N THR A 250 -13.56 -5.50 3.82
CA THR A 250 -13.77 -6.47 2.75
C THR A 250 -15.27 -6.72 2.63
N ILE A 251 -15.84 -6.44 1.47
CA ILE A 251 -17.25 -6.68 1.17
C ILE A 251 -17.39 -7.69 0.04
N ASP A 252 -18.53 -8.37 -0.08
CA ASP A 252 -18.83 -9.15 -1.28
C ASP A 252 -18.99 -8.17 -2.45
N GLU A 253 -18.42 -8.48 -3.63
CA GLU A 253 -18.54 -7.62 -4.80
C GLU A 253 -20.02 -7.38 -5.19
N ARG A 254 -20.90 -8.33 -4.87
CA ARG A 254 -22.35 -8.21 -5.08
C ARG A 254 -23.01 -7.13 -4.21
N ASP A 255 -22.40 -6.84 -3.06
CA ASP A 255 -22.89 -5.85 -2.11
C ASP A 255 -22.30 -4.44 -2.39
N ALA A 256 -21.45 -4.30 -3.42
CA ALA A 256 -20.74 -3.06 -3.74
C ALA A 256 -21.59 -1.93 -4.34
N VAL A 257 -22.93 -2.02 -4.30
CA VAL A 257 -23.81 -1.00 -4.88
C VAL A 257 -23.86 0.23 -3.96
N SER A 258 -23.20 1.32 -4.39
CA SER A 258 -23.16 2.62 -3.71
C SER A 258 -22.54 2.59 -2.31
N LEU A 259 -21.21 2.47 -2.27
CA LEU A 259 -20.45 2.51 -1.02
C LEU A 259 -20.32 3.93 -0.47
N ARG A 260 -20.87 4.13 0.73
CA ARG A 260 -20.65 5.32 1.55
C ARG A 260 -20.09 4.90 2.89
N ALA A 261 -18.99 5.52 3.30
CA ALA A 261 -18.44 5.34 4.63
C ALA A 261 -19.19 6.24 5.64
N THR A 262 -19.52 5.69 6.80
CA THR A 262 -20.06 6.42 7.95
C THR A 262 -19.13 6.22 9.13
N PHE A 263 -18.87 7.28 9.89
CA PHE A 263 -17.91 7.28 11.00
C PHE A 263 -18.58 7.66 12.31
N SER A 264 -18.11 7.06 13.41
CA SER A 264 -18.44 7.50 14.77
C SER A 264 -17.17 7.69 15.60
N ARG A 265 -17.27 8.62 16.57
CA ARG A 265 -16.21 8.97 17.51
C ARG A 265 -16.21 8.07 18.74
#